data_AF-A0A4V6YC80-F1
#
_entry.id   AF-A0A4V6YC80-F1
#
_cell.length_a   1.000
_cell.length_b   1.000
_cell.length_c   1.000
_cell.angle_alpha   90.00
_cell.angle_beta   90.00
_cell.angle_gamma   90.00
#
_symmetry.space_group_name_H-M   'P 1'
#
loop_
_entity.id
_entity.type
_entity.pdbx_description
1 polymer ?
#
loop_
_entity_poly.entity_id
_entity_poly.type
_entity_poly.pdbx_seq_one_letter_code
_entity_poly.pdbx_strand_id
1 'polypeptide(L)'
;MGKTSLRLDDELEEQIESELSYGDSKSEWIRHAIKMRQHVDPILDEVYETYQREERLELVEAAVRKEVDRRKREVGNGNGGGGR
;
A
#
# COMPACT_ATOMS: atom_id res chain seq x y z
N MET A 1 0.00 13.73 -21.80
CA MET A 1 -0.45 13.51 -20.40
C MET A 1 -1.09 14.78 -19.88
N GLY A 2 -2.18 14.70 -19.13
CA GLY A 2 -2.78 15.86 -18.45
C GLY A 2 -1.85 16.39 -17.35
N LYS A 3 -1.84 17.71 -17.15
CA LYS A 3 -1.06 18.36 -16.08
C LYS A 3 -2.00 18.67 -14.92
N THR A 4 -1.79 18.01 -13.78
CA THR A 4 -2.50 18.29 -12.54
C THR A 4 -1.56 19.02 -11.57
N SER A 5 -2.07 20.07 -10.92
CA SER A 5 -1.41 20.67 -9.76
C SER A 5 -2.14 20.19 -8.51
N LEU A 6 -1.41 19.54 -7.61
CA LEU A 6 -1.91 19.07 -6.32
C LEU A 6 -1.16 19.86 -5.24
N ARG A 7 -1.89 20.31 -4.22
CA ARG A 7 -1.31 20.83 -2.98
C ARG A 7 -1.52 19.78 -1.91
N LEU A 8 -0.46 19.46 -1.19
CA LEU A 8 -0.49 18.58 -0.03
C LEU A 8 -0.27 19.46 1.20
N ASP A 9 -0.84 19.06 2.33
CA ASP A 9 -0.48 19.66 3.61
C ASP A 9 0.98 19.30 3.94
N ASP A 10 1.70 20.22 4.58
CA ASP A 10 3.15 20.08 4.85
C ASP A 10 3.46 18.77 5.59
N GLU A 11 2.62 18.37 6.55
CA GLU A 11 2.78 17.11 7.30
C GLU A 11 2.72 15.88 6.38
N LEU A 12 1.78 15.85 5.43
CA LEU A 12 1.66 14.74 4.49
C LEU A 12 2.81 14.74 3.49
N GLU A 13 3.28 15.92 3.09
CA GLU A 13 4.46 16.05 2.24
C GLU A 13 5.72 15.52 2.93
N GLU A 14 5.95 15.88 4.18
CA GLU A 14 7.07 15.37 4.99
C GLU A 14 6.98 13.84 5.19
N GLN A 15 5.79 13.30 5.45
CA GLN A 15 5.58 11.85 5.56
C GLN A 15 5.99 11.13 4.27
N ILE A 16 5.54 11.64 3.11
CA ILE A 16 5.91 11.05 1.82
C ILE A 16 7.42 11.14 1.62
N GLU A 17 8.03 12.29 1.87
CA GLU A 17 9.49 12.46 1.70
C GLU A 17 10.29 11.53 2.60
N SER A 18 9.81 11.22 3.81
CA SER A 18 10.47 10.28 4.72
C SER A 18 10.51 8.83 4.21
N GLU A 19 9.60 8.47 3.31
CA GLU A 19 9.57 7.14 2.67
C GLU A 19 10.43 7.07 1.39
N LEU A 20 10.80 8.21 0.83
CA LEU A 20 11.57 8.27 -0.42
C LEU A 20 13.07 8.12 -0.15
N SER A 21 13.72 7.24 -0.91
CA SER A 21 15.17 7.12 -0.96
C SER A 21 15.77 7.99 -2.07
N TYR A 22 17.10 8.14 -2.06
CA TYR A 22 17.81 8.89 -3.09
C TYR A 22 17.53 8.30 -4.49
N GLY A 23 16.95 9.12 -5.38
CA GLY A 23 16.56 8.73 -6.74
C GLY A 23 15.07 8.40 -6.90
N ASP A 24 14.32 8.27 -5.81
CA ASP A 24 12.87 8.08 -5.88
C ASP A 24 12.15 9.37 -6.28
N SER A 25 11.07 9.21 -7.04
CA SER A 25 10.24 10.33 -7.50
C SER A 25 8.96 10.40 -6.68
N LYS A 26 8.76 11.52 -5.98
CA LYS A 26 7.51 11.84 -5.26
C LYS A 26 6.27 11.68 -6.16
N SER A 27 6.38 12.10 -7.43
CA SER A 27 5.29 11.94 -8.40
C SER A 27 5.00 10.48 -8.74
N GLU A 28 6.03 9.63 -8.82
CA GLU A 28 5.83 8.19 -9.04
C GLU A 28 5.22 7.52 -7.82
N TRP A 29 5.68 7.87 -6.62
CA TRP A 29 5.10 7.40 -5.36
C TRP A 29 3.60 7.72 -5.29
N ILE A 30 3.21 8.98 -5.57
CA ILE A 30 1.80 9.41 -5.57
C ILE A 30 0.99 8.64 -6.63
N ARG A 31 1.53 8.48 -7.84
CA ARG A 31 0.87 7.71 -8.91
C ARG A 31 0.67 6.26 -8.52
N HIS A 32 1.65 5.65 -7.87
CA HIS A 32 1.56 4.28 -7.40
C HIS A 32 0.49 4.11 -6.33
N ALA A 33 0.43 5.02 -5.35
CA ALA A 33 -0.60 5.02 -4.30
C ALA A 33 -2.01 5.14 -4.90
N ILE A 34 -2.20 6.04 -5.87
CA ILE A 34 -3.49 6.18 -6.59
C ILE A 34 -3.86 4.89 -7.33
N LYS A 35 -2.91 4.27 -8.03
CA LYS A 35 -3.15 3.00 -8.74
C LYS A 35 -3.56 1.88 -7.78
N MET A 36 -2.85 1.74 -6.65
CA MET A 36 -3.23 0.76 -5.64
C MET A 36 -4.68 0.94 -5.20
N ARG A 37 -5.07 2.19 -4.88
CA ARG A 37 -6.45 2.51 -4.51
C ARG A 37 -7.44 2.16 -5.60
N GLN A 38 -7.16 2.49 -6.86
CA GLN A 38 -8.05 2.17 -8.00
C GLN A 38 -8.25 0.66 -8.21
N HIS A 39 -7.27 -0.16 -7.84
CA HIS A 39 -7.39 -1.62 -7.92
C HIS A 39 -8.12 -2.24 -6.72
N VAL A 40 -7.96 -1.66 -5.53
CA VAL A 40 -8.50 -2.20 -4.29
C VAL A 40 -9.93 -1.72 -4.05
N ASP A 41 -10.24 -0.45 -4.34
CA ASP A 41 -11.56 0.14 -4.06
C ASP A 41 -12.73 -0.66 -4.69
N PRO A 42 -12.68 -1.12 -5.95
CA PRO A 42 -13.76 -1.92 -6.54
C PRO A 42 -14.02 -3.25 -5.83
N ILE A 43 -12.99 -3.85 -5.22
CA ILE A 43 -13.12 -5.10 -4.46
C ILE A 43 -13.81 -4.81 -3.12
N LEU A 44 -13.44 -3.69 -2.49
CA LEU A 44 -14.06 -3.25 -1.25
C LEU A 44 -15.52 -2.83 -1.43
N ASP A 45 -15.87 -2.29 -2.61
CA ASP A 45 -17.24 -1.90 -2.96
C ASP A 45 -18.22 -3.09 -2.98
N GLU A 46 -17.73 -4.33 -3.03
CA GLU A 46 -18.56 -5.53 -2.93
C GLU A 46 -19.16 -5.74 -1.53
N VAL A 47 -18.52 -5.18 -0.49
CA VAL A 47 -18.86 -5.44 0.92
C VAL A 47 -18.98 -4.17 1.77
N TYR A 48 -18.50 -3.02 1.27
CA TYR A 48 -18.54 -1.74 1.96
C TYR A 48 -19.00 -0.61 1.05
N GLU A 49 -19.74 0.32 1.64
CA GLU A 49 -20.08 1.58 1.00
C GLU A 49 -18.87 2.54 1.00
N THR A 50 -18.87 3.48 0.05
CA THR A 50 -17.75 4.44 -0.13
C THR A 50 -17.50 5.37 1.07
N TYR A 51 -18.48 5.56 1.96
CA TYR A 51 -18.35 6.37 3.17
C TYR A 51 -17.74 5.60 4.35
N GLN A 52 -17.71 4.27 4.29
CA GLN A 52 -17.13 3.39 5.33
C GLN A 52 -15.61 3.34 5.20
N ARG A 53 -14.97 4.51 5.21
CA ARG A 53 -13.55 4.67 4.87
C ARG A 53 -12.64 3.99 5.88
N GLU A 54 -13.00 4.04 7.16
CA GLU A 54 -12.21 3.45 8.24
C GLU A 54 -12.28 1.92 8.17
N GLU A 55 -13.47 1.35 8.04
CA GLU A 55 -13.67 -0.11 7.94
C GLU A 55 -13.03 -0.71 6.69
N ARG A 56 -13.06 0.05 5.58
CA ARG A 56 -12.35 -0.28 4.35
C ARG A 56 -10.85 -0.36 4.57
N LEU A 57 -10.27 0.61 5.29
CA LEU A 57 -8.84 0.65 5.60
C LEU A 57 -8.45 -0.51 6.52
N GLU A 58 -9.23 -0.77 7.57
CA GLU A 58 -9.01 -1.88 8.51
C GLU A 58 -9.01 -3.24 7.81
N LEU A 59 -9.95 -3.47 6.87
CA LEU A 59 -9.97 -4.72 6.09
C LEU A 59 -8.71 -4.84 5.23
N VAL A 60 -8.29 -3.77 4.56
CA VAL A 60 -7.07 -3.77 3.74
C VAL A 60 -5.85 -4.09 4.58
N GLU A 61 -5.68 -3.43 5.74
CA GLU A 61 -4.56 -3.70 6.64
C GLU A 61 -4.55 -5.16 7.09
N ALA A 62 -5.69 -5.67 7.58
CA ALA A 62 -5.79 -7.04 8.06
C ALA A 62 -5.49 -8.08 6.97
N ALA A 63 -6.00 -7.85 5.75
CA ALA A 63 -5.76 -8.71 4.60
C ALA A 63 -4.28 -8.70 4.19
N VAL A 64 -3.66 -7.52 4.10
CA VAL A 64 -2.25 -7.36 3.75
C VAL A 64 -1.36 -7.98 4.81
N ARG A 65 -1.60 -7.72 6.10
CA ARG A 65 -0.89 -8.36 7.23
C ARG A 65 -0.92 -9.88 7.13
N LYS A 66 -2.11 -10.46 6.97
CA LYS A 66 -2.30 -11.91 6.86
C LYS A 66 -1.51 -12.50 5.69
N GLU A 67 -1.54 -11.85 4.53
CA GLU A 67 -0.82 -12.26 3.33
C GLU A 67 0.70 -12.18 3.52
N VAL A 68 1.20 -11.08 4.08
CA VAL A 68 2.62 -10.88 4.37
C VAL A 68 3.12 -11.93 5.36
N ASP A 69 2.37 -12.19 6.43
CA ASP A 69 2.74 -13.20 7.43
C ASP A 69 2.70 -14.63 6.87
N ARG A 70 1.80 -14.90 5.92
CA ARG A 70 1.82 -16.17 5.16
C ARG A 70 3.09 -16.29 4.34
N ARG A 71 3.44 -15.28 3.54
CA ARG A 71 4.67 -15.27 2.71
C ARG A 71 5.94 -15.37 3.55
N LYS A 72 6.01 -14.68 4.69
CA LYS A 72 7.15 -14.78 5.62
C LYS A 72 7.34 -16.22 6.12
N ARG A 73 6.25 -16.93 6.42
CA ARG A 73 6.31 -18.35 6.82
C ARG A 73 6.76 -19.24 5.66
N GLU A 74 6.25 -19.02 4.45
CA GLU A 74 6.66 -19.77 3.26
C GLU A 74 8.15 -19.59 2.94
N VAL A 75 8.65 -18.34 3.00
CA VAL A 75 10.08 -18.02 2.81
C VAL A 75 10.93 -18.58 3.95
N GLY A 76 10.47 -18.48 5.21
CA GLY A 76 11.18 -19.00 6.38
C GLY A 76 11.27 -20.53 6.41
N ASN A 77 10.29 -21.24 5.85
CA ASN A 77 10.25 -22.71 5.82
C ASN A 77 11.10 -23.31 4.68
N GLY A 78 11.49 -22.49 3.68
CA GLY A 78 12.33 -22.92 2.55
C GLY A 78 13.83 -22.96 2.82
N ASN A 79 14.32 -22.33 3.91
CA ASN A 79 15.75 -22.20 4.20
C ASN A 79 16.27 -23.16 5.29
N GLY A 80 15.45 -24.10 5.75
CA GLY A 80 15.78 -25.04 6.85
C GLY A 80 16.16 -26.47 6.42
N GLY A 81 16.33 -26.73 5.13
CA GLY A 81 16.55 -28.08 4.58
C GLY A 81 17.93 -28.26 3.94
N GLY A 82 19.00 -28.22 4.72
CA GLY A 82 20.36 -28.43 4.22
C GLY A 82 21.37 -28.64 5.33
N GLY A 83 21.23 -29.74 6.07
CA GLY A 83 22.11 -30.05 7.20
C GLY A 83 21.92 -31.47 7.72
N ARG A 84 22.21 -32.45 6.87
CA ARG A 84 22.63 -33.79 7.28
C ARG A 84 23.77 -34.24 6.39
#